data_AF-A0A1V0UN03-F1
#
_entry.id   AF-A0A1V0UN03-F1
#
_cell.length_a   1.000
_cell.length_b   1.000
_cell.length_c   1.000
_cell.angle_alpha   90.00
_cell.angle_beta   90.00
_cell.angle_gamma   90.00
#
_symmetry.space_group_name_H-M   'P 1'
#
loop_
_entity.id
_entity.type
_entity.pdbx_description
1 polymer ?
#
loop_
_entity_poly.entity_id
_entity_poly.type
_entity_poly.pdbx_seq_one_letter_code
_entity_poly.pdbx_strand_id
1 'polypeptide(L)'
;MLRTGLSALLLVGAWAAAGPSSASAAPTESAPAPASAALLTAMQRDFGISESEAVTRLADEKKATALEPKAQRAAGSAFGGAWFDATSRKLVVAVTDADRAGAVRAAGADVRVVEHSARQLDAAKARIDALSAPDGVSSWHVDPASSSVVVNVVASEQRDNDVRAFVAKAREAGPVTVKATAEAPRTFAAGTVGGDPYYTGNVRCSIGFSVHGGFVTAGHCGGAGQSVRGWDGSAIGNFQGSSFPGNDYAWVNVANGWWTVPVVLGWGTVSDQLVRGSNEAPVGASICRSGSTTRWHCGRVLAKNETVNYSQGAVHQMTKTSVCAEGGDSGGSFISGDQAQGVTSGGWGNCSSGGETWHQPVNEILNRYGLRLHTA
;
A
#
# COMPACT_ATOMS: atom_id res chain seq x y z
N MET A 1 -59.32 44.37 -43.52
CA MET A 1 -58.55 44.45 -44.78
C MET A 1 -57.34 43.54 -44.61
N LEU A 2 -56.89 42.65 -45.50
CA LEU A 2 -57.40 41.95 -46.68
C LEU A 2 -56.19 41.06 -47.12
N ARG A 3 -56.44 39.85 -47.68
CA ARG A 3 -55.45 38.89 -48.26
C ARG A 3 -54.68 38.02 -47.23
N THR A 4 -54.68 36.68 -47.20
CA THR A 4 -54.95 35.51 -48.10
C THR A 4 -53.78 34.96 -48.94
N GLY A 5 -53.49 33.67 -48.75
CA GLY A 5 -52.65 32.79 -49.60
C GLY A 5 -51.63 31.96 -48.78
N LEU A 6 -51.34 30.68 -49.05
CA LEU A 6 -51.93 29.73 -50.01
C LEU A 6 -51.70 28.25 -49.58
N SER A 7 -52.71 27.44 -49.84
CA SER A 7 -52.87 25.98 -50.02
C SER A 7 -51.70 24.98 -50.14
N ALA A 8 -51.90 23.76 -49.59
CA ALA A 8 -51.83 22.39 -50.21
C ALA A 8 -51.84 21.28 -49.12
N LEU A 9 -52.10 19.96 -49.30
CA LEU A 9 -52.98 19.09 -50.14
C LEU A 9 -53.21 17.79 -49.25
N LEU A 10 -54.37 17.08 -49.18
CA LEU A 10 -54.96 16.05 -50.06
C LEU A 10 -53.98 14.89 -50.46
N LEU A 11 -54.25 13.56 -50.35
CA LEU A 11 -55.45 12.72 -50.12
C LEU A 11 -55.09 11.27 -49.64
N VAL A 12 -56.02 10.62 -48.90
CA VAL A 12 -56.53 9.21 -48.97
C VAL A 12 -55.58 8.02 -49.28
N GLY A 13 -55.74 6.89 -48.54
CA GLY A 13 -55.46 5.56 -49.15
C GLY A 13 -55.37 4.27 -48.30
N ALA A 14 -56.51 3.70 -47.90
CA ALA A 14 -56.78 2.24 -47.77
C ALA A 14 -56.03 1.33 -46.76
N TRP A 15 -56.73 0.25 -46.37
CA TRP A 15 -56.31 -0.80 -45.43
C TRP A 15 -55.47 -1.91 -46.07
N ALA A 16 -54.68 -2.63 -45.26
CA ALA A 16 -54.21 -3.99 -45.56
C ALA A 16 -54.25 -4.88 -44.30
N ALA A 17 -54.51 -6.17 -44.48
CA ALA A 17 -54.87 -7.13 -43.42
C ALA A 17 -53.72 -7.51 -42.48
N ALA A 18 -54.06 -7.81 -41.22
CA ALA A 18 -53.15 -8.44 -40.26
C ALA A 18 -53.00 -9.94 -40.55
N GLY A 19 -51.80 -10.37 -40.93
CA GLY A 19 -51.38 -11.78 -40.92
C GLY A 19 -50.67 -12.14 -39.60
N PRO A 20 -50.66 -13.43 -39.20
CA PRO A 20 -50.03 -13.83 -37.94
C PRO A 20 -48.50 -13.69 -38.01
N SER A 21 -47.93 -12.89 -37.09
CA SER A 21 -46.48 -12.80 -36.93
C SER A 21 -45.92 -14.11 -36.39
N SER A 22 -44.94 -14.68 -37.09
CA SER A 22 -44.13 -15.80 -36.58
C SER A 22 -43.45 -15.37 -35.28
N ALA A 23 -43.74 -16.08 -34.19
CA ALA A 23 -43.08 -15.86 -32.91
C ALA A 23 -41.59 -16.25 -33.04
N SER A 24 -40.72 -15.24 -33.16
CA SER A 24 -39.29 -15.46 -33.05
C SER A 24 -38.99 -15.92 -31.62
N ALA A 25 -38.29 -17.06 -31.47
CA ALA A 25 -37.90 -17.55 -30.15
C ALA A 25 -37.01 -16.50 -29.48
N ALA A 26 -37.41 -16.04 -28.29
CA ALA A 26 -36.57 -15.14 -27.51
C ALA A 26 -35.22 -15.82 -27.24
N PRO A 27 -34.09 -15.08 -27.34
CA PRO A 27 -32.80 -15.63 -26.98
C PRO A 27 -32.86 -16.10 -25.53
N THR A 28 -32.53 -17.36 -25.29
CA THR A 28 -32.44 -17.91 -23.95
C THR A 28 -31.46 -17.06 -23.15
N GLU A 29 -31.92 -16.43 -22.05
CA GLU A 29 -31.02 -15.70 -21.16
C GLU A 29 -29.93 -16.66 -20.67
N SER A 30 -28.70 -16.45 -21.16
CA SER A 30 -27.52 -17.16 -20.68
C SER A 30 -27.46 -17.00 -19.17
N ALA A 31 -27.52 -18.11 -18.44
CA ALA A 31 -27.44 -18.07 -16.98
C ALA A 31 -26.20 -17.25 -16.56
N PRO A 32 -26.31 -16.34 -15.58
CA PRO A 32 -25.23 -15.43 -15.24
C PRO A 32 -23.96 -16.21 -14.91
N ALA A 33 -22.84 -15.82 -15.54
CA ALA A 33 -21.58 -16.52 -15.40
C ALA A 33 -21.18 -16.63 -13.92
N PRO A 34 -20.69 -17.81 -13.46
CA PRO A 34 -20.43 -18.06 -12.04
C PRO A 34 -19.32 -17.17 -11.45
N ALA A 35 -18.48 -16.59 -12.31
CA ALA A 35 -17.43 -15.64 -12.00
C ALA A 35 -17.11 -14.75 -13.21
N SER A 36 -16.36 -13.67 -13.00
CA SER A 36 -15.77 -12.91 -14.11
C SER A 36 -14.58 -13.66 -14.72
N ALA A 37 -14.36 -13.50 -16.03
CA ALA A 37 -13.21 -14.12 -16.71
C ALA A 37 -11.86 -13.72 -16.07
N ALA A 38 -11.73 -12.48 -15.59
CA ALA A 38 -10.54 -12.02 -14.88
C ALA A 38 -10.28 -12.80 -13.57
N LEU A 39 -11.32 -13.13 -12.81
CA LEU A 39 -11.19 -13.96 -11.61
C LEU A 39 -10.79 -15.40 -11.96
N LEU A 40 -11.41 -15.99 -12.99
CA LEU A 40 -11.06 -17.33 -13.43
C LEU A 40 -9.62 -17.42 -13.95
N THR A 41 -9.14 -16.44 -14.72
CA THR A 41 -7.74 -16.37 -15.15
C THR A 41 -6.77 -16.24 -13.97
N ALA A 42 -7.12 -15.46 -12.94
CA ALA A 42 -6.31 -15.37 -11.72
C ALA A 42 -6.26 -16.71 -10.98
N MET A 43 -7.39 -17.38 -10.78
CA MET A 43 -7.45 -18.70 -10.12
C MET A 43 -6.67 -19.78 -10.88
N GLN A 44 -6.71 -19.78 -12.22
CA GLN A 44 -5.93 -20.70 -13.04
C GLN A 44 -4.42 -20.48 -12.85
N ARG A 45 -3.97 -19.21 -12.88
CA ARG A 45 -2.57 -18.83 -12.65
C ARG A 45 -2.09 -19.18 -11.24
N ASP A 46 -2.88 -18.86 -10.22
CA ASP A 46 -2.46 -18.89 -8.81
C ASP A 46 -2.62 -20.26 -8.15
N PHE A 47 -3.55 -21.09 -8.62
CA PHE A 47 -3.76 -22.46 -8.13
C PHE A 47 -3.28 -23.55 -9.10
N GLY A 48 -2.87 -23.21 -10.33
CA GLY A 48 -2.41 -24.19 -11.32
C GLY A 48 -3.51 -25.13 -11.84
N ILE A 49 -4.77 -24.67 -11.82
CA ILE A 49 -5.96 -25.43 -12.23
C ILE A 49 -6.49 -24.94 -13.58
N SER A 50 -7.36 -25.72 -14.23
CA SER A 50 -8.08 -25.30 -15.44
C SER A 50 -9.28 -24.38 -15.13
N GLU A 51 -9.80 -23.68 -16.15
CA GLU A 51 -10.98 -22.82 -16.01
C GLU A 51 -12.21 -23.56 -15.47
N SER A 52 -12.46 -24.79 -15.94
CA SER A 52 -13.58 -25.62 -15.48
C SER A 52 -13.40 -26.06 -14.02
N GLU A 53 -12.17 -26.36 -13.60
CA GLU A 53 -11.85 -26.64 -12.20
C GLU A 53 -12.00 -25.40 -11.32
N ALA A 54 -11.60 -24.21 -11.80
CA ALA A 54 -11.82 -22.95 -11.09
C ALA A 54 -13.32 -22.65 -10.90
N VAL A 55 -14.13 -22.79 -11.96
CA VAL A 55 -15.60 -22.67 -11.89
C VAL A 55 -16.20 -23.66 -10.90
N THR A 56 -15.79 -24.93 -10.96
CA THR A 56 -16.35 -25.96 -10.07
C THR A 56 -15.91 -25.73 -8.62
N ARG A 57 -14.66 -25.31 -8.39
CA ARG A 57 -14.14 -24.95 -7.07
C ARG A 57 -14.95 -23.82 -6.44
N LEU A 58 -15.23 -22.75 -7.18
CA LEU A 58 -16.06 -21.63 -6.69
C LEU A 58 -17.48 -22.09 -6.28
N ALA A 59 -18.06 -23.03 -7.03
CA ALA A 59 -19.36 -23.61 -6.69
C ALA A 59 -19.30 -24.46 -5.41
N ASP A 60 -18.25 -25.26 -5.23
CA ASP A 60 -18.02 -26.07 -4.03
C ASP A 60 -17.71 -25.21 -2.79
N GLU A 61 -16.90 -24.16 -2.93
CA GLU A 61 -16.60 -23.18 -1.88
C GLU A 61 -17.86 -22.41 -1.45
N LYS A 62 -18.65 -21.92 -2.42
CA LYS A 62 -19.94 -21.27 -2.15
C LYS A 62 -20.90 -22.21 -1.40
N LYS A 63 -20.94 -23.48 -1.77
CA LYS A 63 -21.72 -24.51 -1.08
C LYS A 63 -21.20 -24.76 0.33
N ALA A 64 -19.89 -24.88 0.53
CA ALA A 64 -19.28 -25.05 1.85
C ALA A 64 -19.63 -23.89 2.80
N THR A 65 -19.44 -22.64 2.35
CA THR A 65 -19.80 -21.42 3.10
C THR A 65 -21.27 -21.40 3.50
N ALA A 66 -22.18 -21.83 2.60
CA ALA A 66 -23.62 -21.89 2.89
C ALA A 66 -23.99 -23.00 3.89
N LEU A 67 -23.22 -24.09 3.94
CA LEU A 67 -23.47 -25.23 4.83
C LEU A 67 -22.91 -25.02 6.25
N GLU A 68 -21.82 -24.26 6.40
CA GLU A 68 -21.08 -24.15 7.66
C GLU A 68 -21.95 -23.75 8.87
N PRO A 69 -22.81 -22.71 8.82
CA PRO A 69 -23.63 -22.35 9.98
C PRO A 69 -24.63 -23.45 10.39
N LYS A 70 -25.10 -24.26 9.42
CA LYS A 70 -25.99 -25.41 9.69
C LYS A 70 -25.19 -26.56 10.32
N ALA A 71 -24.01 -26.85 9.79
CA ALA A 71 -23.14 -27.92 10.28
C ALA A 71 -22.59 -27.61 11.69
N GLN A 72 -22.23 -26.36 11.97
CA GLN A 72 -21.86 -25.87 13.30
C GLN A 72 -23.01 -26.05 14.31
N ARG A 73 -24.25 -25.68 13.94
CA ARG A 73 -25.43 -25.92 14.80
C ARG A 73 -25.70 -27.40 15.05
N ALA A 74 -25.44 -28.27 14.07
CA ALA A 74 -25.57 -29.72 14.23
C ALA A 74 -24.47 -30.32 15.17
N ALA A 75 -23.26 -29.77 15.15
CA ALA A 75 -22.18 -30.14 16.06
C ALA A 75 -22.41 -29.64 17.50
N GLY A 76 -23.04 -28.48 17.67
CA GLY A 76 -23.38 -27.93 18.98
C GLY A 76 -22.15 -27.64 19.83
N SER A 77 -22.17 -28.05 21.11
CA SER A 77 -21.03 -27.87 22.02
C SER A 77 -19.79 -28.69 21.66
N ALA A 78 -19.92 -29.70 20.80
CA ALA A 78 -18.80 -30.53 20.35
C ALA A 78 -18.03 -29.91 19.17
N PHE A 79 -18.45 -28.76 18.63
CA PHE A 79 -17.82 -28.14 17.48
C PHE A 79 -16.33 -27.81 17.73
N GLY A 80 -15.44 -28.43 16.94
CA GLY A 80 -13.98 -28.24 16.94
C GLY A 80 -13.47 -27.21 15.94
N GLY A 81 -14.37 -26.59 15.16
CA GLY A 81 -14.03 -25.73 14.01
C GLY A 81 -14.39 -26.38 12.67
N ALA A 82 -14.14 -25.66 11.58
CA ALA A 82 -14.41 -26.12 10.22
C ALA A 82 -13.39 -25.57 9.23
N TRP A 83 -13.24 -26.23 8.08
CA TRP A 83 -12.43 -25.75 6.95
C TRP A 83 -12.94 -26.32 5.62
N PHE A 84 -12.62 -25.66 4.52
CA PHE A 84 -12.77 -26.24 3.18
C PHE A 84 -11.56 -27.11 2.86
N ASP A 85 -11.78 -28.41 2.68
CA ASP A 85 -10.73 -29.32 2.25
C ASP A 85 -10.61 -29.29 0.71
N ALA A 86 -9.47 -28.80 0.22
CA ALA A 86 -9.25 -28.56 -1.19
C ALA A 86 -9.16 -29.85 -2.04
N THR A 87 -8.82 -30.98 -1.42
CA THR A 87 -8.68 -32.27 -2.11
C THR A 87 -10.02 -32.97 -2.29
N SER A 88 -10.83 -33.04 -1.24
CA SER A 88 -12.19 -33.58 -1.31
C SER A 88 -13.23 -32.59 -1.86
N ARG A 89 -12.88 -31.29 -1.91
CA ARG A 89 -13.72 -30.15 -2.31
C ARG A 89 -15.01 -30.03 -1.49
N LYS A 90 -14.88 -30.17 -0.17
CA LYS A 90 -16.00 -30.14 0.78
C LYS A 90 -15.66 -29.35 2.03
N LEU A 91 -16.71 -28.91 2.71
CA LEU A 91 -16.62 -28.51 4.12
C LEU A 91 -16.33 -29.75 4.98
N VAL A 92 -15.25 -29.69 5.76
CA VAL A 92 -14.99 -30.63 6.86
C VAL A 92 -15.27 -29.90 8.17
N VAL A 93 -16.01 -30.55 9.07
CA VAL A 93 -16.28 -30.05 10.42
C VAL A 93 -15.59 -30.96 11.43
N ALA A 94 -14.80 -30.36 12.31
CA ALA A 94 -14.23 -31.02 13.47
C ALA A 94 -15.29 -31.17 14.57
N VAL A 95 -15.35 -32.34 15.21
CA VAL A 95 -16.18 -32.59 16.39
C VAL A 95 -15.39 -33.31 17.49
N THR A 96 -15.61 -32.96 18.75
CA THR A 96 -15.03 -33.69 19.91
C THR A 96 -15.85 -34.90 20.35
N ASP A 97 -17.05 -35.04 19.82
CA ASP A 97 -18.04 -36.06 20.17
C ASP A 97 -18.43 -36.82 18.89
N ALA A 98 -18.14 -38.12 18.85
CA ALA A 98 -18.42 -38.96 17.70
C ALA A 98 -19.93 -39.12 17.44
N ASP A 99 -20.77 -39.01 18.47
CA ASP A 99 -22.23 -39.14 18.33
C ASP A 99 -22.83 -37.97 17.53
N ARG A 100 -22.15 -36.82 17.50
CA ARG A 100 -22.53 -35.66 16.66
C ARG A 100 -22.20 -35.85 15.18
N ALA A 101 -21.34 -36.79 14.83
CA ALA A 101 -20.90 -36.99 13.45
C ALA A 101 -22.06 -37.36 12.51
N GLY A 102 -23.08 -38.07 13.00
CA GLY A 102 -24.29 -38.38 12.21
C GLY A 102 -25.07 -37.12 11.81
N ALA A 103 -25.33 -36.24 12.78
CA ALA A 103 -26.07 -34.99 12.54
C ALA A 103 -25.33 -34.03 11.61
N VAL A 104 -24.00 -33.95 11.73
CA VAL A 104 -23.17 -33.09 10.88
C VAL A 104 -23.05 -33.63 9.45
N ARG A 105 -22.94 -34.96 9.25
CA ARG A 105 -23.03 -35.57 7.91
C ARG A 105 -24.40 -35.35 7.28
N ALA A 106 -25.49 -35.48 8.04
CA ALA A 106 -26.84 -35.15 7.58
C ALA A 106 -27.03 -33.65 7.28
N ALA A 107 -26.18 -32.77 7.83
CA ALA A 107 -26.16 -31.36 7.45
C ALA A 107 -25.55 -31.13 6.05
N GLY A 108 -24.69 -32.03 5.57
CA GLY A 108 -24.03 -32.00 4.26
C GLY A 108 -22.50 -31.81 4.30
N ALA A 109 -21.87 -31.91 5.48
CA ALA A 109 -20.43 -31.76 5.66
C ALA A 109 -19.74 -33.10 5.94
N ASP A 110 -18.47 -33.23 5.55
CA ASP A 110 -17.62 -34.32 6.02
C ASP A 110 -17.22 -34.05 7.48
N VAL A 111 -16.90 -35.11 8.25
CA VAL A 111 -16.66 -35.00 9.70
C VAL A 111 -15.32 -35.62 10.07
N ARG A 112 -14.56 -34.90 10.88
CA ARG A 112 -13.36 -35.40 11.55
C ARG A 112 -13.54 -35.32 13.07
N VAL A 113 -13.23 -36.40 13.77
CA VAL A 113 -13.16 -36.38 15.23
C VAL A 113 -11.84 -35.77 15.67
N VAL A 114 -11.87 -34.89 16.68
CA VAL A 114 -10.71 -34.17 17.21
C VAL A 114 -10.73 -34.14 18.74
N GLU A 115 -9.61 -33.75 19.37
CA GLU A 115 -9.49 -33.74 20.84
C GLU A 115 -10.09 -32.48 21.48
N HIS A 116 -9.99 -31.32 20.82
CA HIS A 116 -10.35 -30.03 21.41
C HIS A 116 -11.45 -29.31 20.63
N SER A 117 -12.42 -28.76 21.37
CA SER A 117 -13.49 -27.93 20.83
C SER A 117 -12.97 -26.54 20.47
N ALA A 118 -13.61 -25.86 19.52
CA ALA A 118 -13.28 -24.49 19.11
C ALA A 118 -13.22 -23.57 20.34
N ARG A 119 -14.16 -23.70 21.28
CA ARG A 119 -14.19 -22.92 22.53
C ARG A 119 -12.93 -23.12 23.40
N GLN A 120 -12.37 -24.32 23.45
CA GLN A 120 -11.11 -24.59 24.18
C GLN A 120 -9.91 -23.97 23.45
N LEU A 121 -9.89 -24.06 22.12
CA LEU A 121 -8.84 -23.49 21.28
C LEU A 121 -8.86 -21.96 21.29
N ASP A 122 -10.03 -21.34 21.21
CA ASP A 122 -10.23 -19.88 21.33
C ASP A 122 -9.80 -19.38 22.71
N ALA A 123 -10.14 -20.11 23.79
CA ALA A 123 -9.70 -19.76 25.14
C ALA A 123 -8.18 -19.90 25.32
N ALA A 124 -7.54 -20.85 24.65
CA ALA A 124 -6.08 -20.96 24.62
C ALA A 124 -5.45 -19.80 23.83
N LYS A 125 -5.98 -19.50 22.64
CA LYS A 125 -5.53 -18.36 21.82
C LYS A 125 -5.66 -17.04 22.60
N ALA A 126 -6.78 -16.79 23.28
CA ALA A 126 -7.00 -15.58 24.06
C ALA A 126 -6.00 -15.41 25.23
N ARG A 127 -5.50 -16.51 25.80
CA ARG A 127 -4.40 -16.46 26.79
C ARG A 127 -3.05 -16.14 26.15
N ILE A 128 -2.81 -16.61 24.92
CA ILE A 128 -1.59 -16.31 24.14
C ILE A 128 -1.62 -14.86 23.63
N ASP A 129 -2.81 -14.35 23.24
CA ASP A 129 -3.03 -12.96 22.82
C ASP A 129 -2.66 -11.93 23.92
N ALA A 130 -2.66 -12.34 25.19
CA ALA A 130 -2.27 -11.52 26.33
C ALA A 130 -0.75 -11.54 26.63
N LEU A 131 0.06 -12.30 25.88
CA LEU A 131 1.51 -12.38 26.03
C LEU A 131 2.22 -11.36 25.13
N SER A 132 3.29 -10.75 25.63
CA SER A 132 4.23 -10.01 24.77
C SER A 132 5.09 -10.98 23.98
N ALA A 133 5.00 -10.93 22.65
CA ALA A 133 5.78 -11.75 21.74
C ALA A 133 7.14 -11.08 21.40
N PRO A 134 8.27 -11.83 21.41
CA PRO A 134 9.54 -11.36 20.87
C PRO A 134 9.57 -11.45 19.33
N ASP A 135 10.47 -10.70 18.69
CA ASP A 135 10.56 -10.57 17.22
C ASP A 135 10.66 -11.91 16.46
N GLY A 136 11.22 -12.95 17.09
CA GLY A 136 11.31 -14.30 16.52
C GLY A 136 10.00 -15.08 16.47
N VAL A 137 8.92 -14.61 17.09
CA VAL A 137 7.58 -15.24 17.03
C VAL A 137 6.74 -14.49 15.99
N SER A 138 6.43 -15.16 14.88
CA SER A 138 5.88 -14.49 13.69
C SER A 138 4.35 -14.38 13.67
N SER A 139 3.62 -15.31 14.30
CA SER A 139 2.16 -15.28 14.44
C SER A 139 1.63 -16.45 15.28
N TRP A 140 0.34 -16.40 15.68
CA TRP A 140 -0.38 -17.58 16.17
C TRP A 140 -1.87 -17.58 15.78
N HIS A 141 -2.44 -18.76 15.55
CA HIS A 141 -3.84 -18.93 15.14
C HIS A 141 -4.42 -20.27 15.60
N VAL A 142 -5.75 -20.37 15.71
CA VAL A 142 -6.44 -21.66 15.87
C VAL A 142 -6.42 -22.41 14.53
N ASP A 143 -5.95 -23.65 14.54
CA ASP A 143 -5.96 -24.57 13.40
C ASP A 143 -6.88 -25.77 13.74
N PRO A 144 -8.12 -25.80 13.21
CA PRO A 144 -9.05 -26.89 13.49
C PRO A 144 -8.62 -28.22 12.86
N ALA A 145 -7.74 -28.19 11.84
CA ALA A 145 -7.21 -29.37 11.19
C ALA A 145 -6.00 -29.99 11.94
N SER A 146 -5.37 -29.28 12.87
CA SER A 146 -4.49 -29.87 13.89
C SER A 146 -5.12 -29.96 15.28
N SER A 147 -6.32 -29.39 15.48
CA SER A 147 -6.97 -29.24 16.79
C SER A 147 -6.06 -28.55 17.80
N SER A 148 -5.34 -27.50 17.37
CA SER A 148 -4.37 -26.81 18.23
C SER A 148 -4.28 -25.32 17.88
N VAL A 149 -3.69 -24.53 18.77
CA VAL A 149 -3.19 -23.20 18.42
C VAL A 149 -1.81 -23.37 17.80
N VAL A 150 -1.69 -23.06 16.51
CA VAL A 150 -0.40 -23.06 15.81
C VAL A 150 0.33 -21.76 16.12
N VAL A 151 1.51 -21.86 16.72
CA VAL A 151 2.45 -20.75 16.91
C VAL A 151 3.54 -20.87 15.85
N ASN A 152 3.68 -19.84 15.02
CA ASN A 152 4.71 -19.76 14.00
C ASN A 152 5.94 -19.02 14.55
N VAL A 153 7.13 -19.57 14.32
CA VAL A 153 8.41 -19.05 14.80
C VAL A 153 9.38 -18.94 13.64
N VAL A 154 10.10 -17.81 13.54
CA VAL A 154 11.12 -17.59 12.51
C VAL A 154 12.23 -18.61 12.67
N ALA A 155 12.61 -19.29 11.59
CA ALA A 155 13.48 -20.47 11.63
C ALA A 155 14.87 -20.17 12.22
N SER A 156 15.44 -18.99 11.99
CA SER A 156 16.70 -18.54 12.60
C SER A 156 16.60 -18.33 14.11
N GLU A 157 15.45 -17.84 14.58
CA GLU A 157 15.24 -17.42 15.97
C GLU A 157 14.74 -18.53 16.90
N GLN A 158 14.51 -19.75 16.41
CA GLN A 158 14.07 -20.89 17.24
C GLN A 158 15.03 -21.21 18.40
N ARG A 159 16.30 -20.80 18.28
CA ARG A 159 17.33 -21.00 19.32
C ARG A 159 17.50 -19.81 20.26
N ASP A 160 16.74 -18.73 20.09
CA ASP A 160 16.70 -17.63 21.03
C ASP A 160 16.05 -18.04 22.37
N ASN A 161 16.44 -17.37 23.46
CA ASN A 161 15.93 -17.63 24.81
C ASN A 161 14.52 -17.08 25.01
N ASP A 162 14.23 -15.89 24.53
CA ASP A 162 12.94 -15.23 24.72
C ASP A 162 11.87 -15.89 23.85
N VAL A 163 12.22 -16.29 22.63
CA VAL A 163 11.39 -17.14 21.76
C VAL A 163 11.04 -18.47 22.44
N ARG A 164 12.02 -19.17 23.03
CA ARG A 164 11.75 -20.39 23.81
C ARG A 164 10.85 -20.13 25.01
N ALA A 165 11.07 -19.05 25.75
CA ALA A 165 10.28 -18.68 26.92
C ALA A 165 8.83 -18.33 26.55
N PHE A 166 8.62 -17.63 25.43
CA PHE A 166 7.28 -17.39 24.88
C PHE A 166 6.59 -18.71 24.49
N VAL A 167 7.28 -19.60 23.77
CA VAL A 167 6.73 -20.90 23.36
C VAL A 167 6.37 -21.77 24.57
N ALA A 168 7.14 -21.73 25.65
CA ALA A 168 6.80 -22.42 26.90
C ALA A 168 5.49 -21.89 27.51
N LYS A 169 5.37 -20.56 27.68
CA LYS A 169 4.14 -19.91 28.16
C LYS A 169 2.93 -20.19 27.26
N ALA A 170 3.13 -20.25 25.94
CA ALA A 170 2.07 -20.59 25.00
C ALA A 170 1.59 -22.03 25.18
N ARG A 171 2.49 -22.98 25.47
CA ARG A 171 2.13 -24.38 25.79
C ARG A 171 1.43 -24.53 27.14
N GLU A 172 1.77 -23.71 28.13
CA GLU A 172 1.01 -23.61 29.39
C GLU A 172 -0.40 -23.05 29.15
N ALA A 173 -0.57 -22.18 28.16
CA ALA A 173 -1.86 -21.60 27.80
C ALA A 173 -2.81 -22.60 27.09
N GLY A 174 -2.33 -23.72 26.53
CA GLY A 174 -3.19 -24.75 25.94
C GLY A 174 -2.52 -25.61 24.88
N PRO A 175 -3.30 -26.34 24.06
CA PRO A 175 -2.76 -27.22 23.02
C PRO A 175 -2.07 -26.41 21.93
N VAL A 176 -0.73 -26.43 21.92
CA VAL A 176 0.09 -25.64 20.99
C VAL A 176 0.96 -26.52 20.09
N THR A 177 0.82 -26.31 18.78
CA THR A 177 1.73 -26.81 17.76
C THR A 177 2.68 -25.68 17.35
N VAL A 178 4.00 -25.93 17.31
CA VAL A 178 4.96 -24.95 16.81
C VAL A 178 5.32 -25.28 15.37
N LYS A 179 5.26 -24.29 14.48
CA LYS A 179 5.72 -24.39 13.08
C LYS A 179 6.82 -23.36 12.80
N ALA A 180 7.67 -23.67 11.82
CA ALA A 180 8.72 -22.78 11.36
C ALA A 180 8.22 -21.91 10.20
N THR A 181 8.50 -20.61 10.21
CA THR A 181 8.42 -19.74 9.03
C THR A 181 9.82 -19.28 8.64
N ALA A 182 10.06 -19.03 7.35
CA ALA A 182 11.35 -18.53 6.88
C ALA A 182 11.64 -17.11 7.44
N GLU A 183 10.60 -16.26 7.47
CA GLU A 183 10.67 -14.87 7.90
C GLU A 183 9.47 -14.53 8.81
N ALA A 184 9.53 -13.36 9.46
CA ALA A 184 8.39 -12.73 10.13
C ALA A 184 7.62 -11.84 9.14
N PRO A 185 6.28 -11.72 9.26
CA PRO A 185 5.51 -10.78 8.45
C PRO A 185 5.96 -9.34 8.73
N ARG A 186 6.04 -8.53 7.67
CA ARG A 186 6.34 -7.10 7.75
C ARG A 186 5.22 -6.32 7.09
N THR A 187 4.97 -5.09 7.54
CA THR A 187 4.12 -4.15 6.83
C THR A 187 4.75 -3.81 5.48
N PHE A 188 3.93 -3.70 4.43
CA PHE A 188 4.39 -3.11 3.18
C PHE A 188 4.71 -1.63 3.40
N ALA A 189 5.78 -1.18 2.76
CA ALA A 189 6.34 0.16 2.80
C ALA A 189 7.14 0.39 1.50
N ALA A 190 7.68 1.58 1.30
CA ALA A 190 8.47 1.92 0.11
C ALA A 190 9.88 2.44 0.45
N GLY A 191 10.69 2.62 -0.60
CA GLY A 191 11.94 3.37 -0.51
C GLY A 191 11.68 4.87 -0.58
N THR A 192 12.46 5.68 0.12
CA THR A 192 12.39 7.15 -0.01
C THR A 192 13.12 7.62 -1.27
N VAL A 193 12.36 7.99 -2.31
CA VAL A 193 12.90 8.51 -3.58
C VAL A 193 12.80 10.04 -3.60
N GLY A 194 13.86 10.72 -4.03
CA GLY A 194 13.83 12.17 -4.22
C GLY A 194 12.75 12.59 -5.21
N GLY A 195 11.92 13.58 -4.86
CA GLY A 195 10.76 14.03 -5.62
C GLY A 195 9.42 13.44 -5.14
N ASP A 196 9.40 12.26 -4.50
CA ASP A 196 8.16 11.63 -3.99
C ASP A 196 7.40 12.56 -3.04
N PRO A 197 6.04 12.53 -3.05
CA PRO A 197 5.26 13.24 -2.06
C PRO A 197 5.34 12.58 -0.68
N TYR A 198 5.50 13.39 0.36
CA TYR A 198 5.20 13.04 1.74
C TYR A 198 4.24 14.05 2.35
N TYR A 199 3.61 13.66 3.47
CA TYR A 199 2.61 14.46 4.15
C TYR A 199 2.93 14.63 5.63
N THR A 200 2.78 15.86 6.13
CA THR A 200 2.80 16.20 7.56
C THR A 200 1.54 17.01 7.88
N GLY A 201 0.67 16.44 8.73
CA GLY A 201 -0.70 16.93 8.86
C GLY A 201 -1.43 16.97 7.51
N ASN A 202 -1.81 18.17 7.08
CA ASN A 202 -2.46 18.47 5.79
C ASN A 202 -1.49 19.09 4.75
N VAL A 203 -0.21 19.26 5.08
CA VAL A 203 0.80 19.80 4.16
C VAL A 203 1.36 18.66 3.32
N ARG A 204 1.41 18.84 1.99
CA ARG A 204 2.16 18.00 1.06
C ARG A 204 3.46 18.71 0.70
N CYS A 205 4.57 17.99 0.84
CA CYS A 205 5.88 18.39 0.33
C CYS A 205 6.52 17.22 -0.41
N SER A 206 7.70 17.43 -0.97
CA SER A 206 8.50 16.41 -1.63
C SER A 206 9.76 16.04 -0.86
N ILE A 207 10.13 14.77 -0.95
CA ILE A 207 11.40 14.24 -0.49
C ILE A 207 12.53 14.90 -1.29
N GLY A 208 13.59 15.35 -0.63
CA GLY A 208 14.77 15.92 -1.27
C GLY A 208 15.74 14.82 -1.66
N PHE A 209 16.53 14.34 -0.71
CA PHE A 209 17.48 13.26 -0.94
C PHE A 209 17.51 12.29 0.24
N SER A 210 17.64 11.00 -0.06
CA SER A 210 17.95 9.98 0.94
C SER A 210 19.31 10.25 1.59
N VAL A 211 19.33 10.18 2.92
CA VAL A 211 20.53 10.14 3.76
C VAL A 211 20.53 8.85 4.56
N HIS A 212 21.66 8.42 5.10
CA HIS A 212 21.64 7.26 5.99
C HIS A 212 20.75 7.51 7.21
N GLY A 213 19.71 6.69 7.38
CA GLY A 213 18.71 6.80 8.44
C GLY A 213 17.54 7.75 8.17
N GLY A 214 17.46 8.39 6.99
CA GLY A 214 16.41 9.39 6.75
C GLY A 214 16.38 9.99 5.34
N PHE A 215 15.74 11.15 5.23
CA PHE A 215 15.85 12.01 4.05
C PHE A 215 15.86 13.49 4.43
N VAL A 216 16.48 14.34 3.59
CA VAL A 216 16.43 15.80 3.71
C VAL A 216 15.27 16.40 2.93
N THR A 217 14.74 17.52 3.40
CA THR A 217 13.60 18.25 2.81
C THR A 217 13.64 19.73 3.26
N ALA A 218 12.65 20.54 2.92
CA ALA A 218 12.58 21.95 3.31
C ALA A 218 12.08 22.13 4.76
N GLY A 219 12.52 23.20 5.42
CA GLY A 219 12.19 23.50 6.81
C GLY A 219 10.75 23.97 6.99
N HIS A 220 10.24 24.78 6.07
CA HIS A 220 8.86 25.28 6.11
C HIS A 220 7.80 24.19 5.95
N CYS A 221 8.17 22.98 5.51
CA CYS A 221 7.26 21.85 5.40
C CYS A 221 6.81 21.32 6.76
N GLY A 222 7.65 21.37 7.80
CA GLY A 222 7.32 20.84 9.12
C GLY A 222 8.37 21.12 10.20
N GLY A 223 7.90 21.22 11.44
CA GLY A 223 8.73 21.40 12.63
C GLY A 223 9.21 20.08 13.25
N ALA A 224 10.27 20.13 14.04
CA ALA A 224 10.81 18.96 14.74
C ALA A 224 9.73 18.23 15.58
N GLY A 225 9.76 16.91 15.57
CA GLY A 225 8.78 16.03 16.23
C GLY A 225 7.50 15.76 15.43
N GLN A 226 7.21 16.50 14.36
CA GLN A 226 6.00 16.23 13.55
C GLN A 226 6.11 14.92 12.77
N SER A 227 5.04 14.11 12.82
CA SER A 227 4.96 12.83 12.10
C SER A 227 4.85 13.00 10.59
N VAL A 228 5.48 12.09 9.85
CA VAL A 228 5.51 12.06 8.39
C VAL A 228 4.88 10.77 7.86
N ARG A 229 4.00 10.91 6.86
CA ARG A 229 3.42 9.81 6.09
C ARG A 229 3.89 9.84 4.64
N GLY A 230 4.03 8.68 4.02
CA GLY A 230 4.39 8.53 2.62
C GLY A 230 3.23 8.79 1.66
N TRP A 231 3.51 8.64 0.36
CA TRP A 231 2.53 8.80 -0.71
C TRP A 231 1.38 7.78 -0.66
N ASP A 232 1.63 6.62 -0.06
CA ASP A 232 0.68 5.54 0.21
C ASP A 232 -0.16 5.75 1.49
N GLY A 233 0.14 6.80 2.26
CA GLY A 233 -0.48 7.10 3.55
C GLY A 233 0.12 6.35 4.77
N SER A 234 1.08 5.43 4.57
CA SER A 234 1.75 4.74 5.67
C SER A 234 2.71 5.67 6.41
N ALA A 235 3.02 5.37 7.68
CA ALA A 235 3.94 6.20 8.47
C ALA A 235 5.39 5.96 8.02
N ILE A 236 6.15 7.03 7.74
CA ILE A 236 7.59 6.95 7.48
C ILE A 236 8.35 7.10 8.80
N GLY A 237 8.11 8.19 9.51
CA GLY A 237 8.88 8.59 10.68
C GLY A 237 8.46 9.99 11.16
N ASN A 238 9.40 10.81 11.59
CA ASN A 238 9.14 12.18 12.02
C ASN A 238 10.30 13.13 11.69
N PHE A 239 10.00 14.43 11.66
CA PHE A 239 11.03 15.47 11.57
C PHE A 239 11.96 15.39 12.77
N GLN A 240 13.26 15.27 12.53
CA GLN A 240 14.31 15.20 13.56
C GLN A 240 15.00 16.55 13.78
N GLY A 241 15.04 17.37 12.74
CA GLY A 241 15.48 18.77 12.79
C GLY A 241 14.82 19.57 11.68
N SER A 242 14.53 20.84 11.96
CA SER A 242 13.98 21.80 10.99
C SER A 242 14.45 23.22 11.35
N SER A 243 14.66 24.06 10.33
CA SER A 243 15.04 25.46 10.45
C SER A 243 14.36 26.27 9.35
N PHE A 244 13.39 27.11 9.72
CA PHE A 244 12.75 28.11 8.87
C PHE A 244 12.07 29.19 9.73
N PRO A 245 12.19 30.51 9.42
CA PRO A 245 13.04 31.12 8.40
C PRO A 245 14.54 31.14 8.81
N GLY A 246 15.34 32.05 8.26
CA GLY A 246 16.80 32.12 8.42
C GLY A 246 17.52 31.19 7.45
N ASN A 247 17.14 29.91 7.50
CA ASN A 247 17.43 28.89 6.50
C ASN A 247 16.09 28.28 6.04
N ASP A 248 16.11 27.31 5.13
CA ASP A 248 14.95 26.48 4.78
C ASP A 248 15.33 25.01 4.56
N TYR A 249 15.67 24.32 5.65
CA TYR A 249 15.96 22.89 5.64
C TYR A 249 15.33 22.13 6.81
N ALA A 250 15.15 20.84 6.57
CA ALA A 250 14.82 19.85 7.57
C ALA A 250 15.40 18.48 7.20
N TRP A 251 15.38 17.55 8.15
CA TRP A 251 15.51 16.12 7.85
C TRP A 251 14.53 15.29 8.70
N VAL A 252 14.13 14.16 8.12
CA VAL A 252 13.11 13.23 8.62
C VAL A 252 13.78 11.87 8.76
N ASN A 253 13.60 11.17 9.88
CA ASN A 253 14.08 9.79 10.00
C ASN A 253 13.17 8.81 9.26
N VAL A 254 13.75 7.70 8.83
CA VAL A 254 13.04 6.62 8.13
C VAL A 254 12.93 5.40 9.05
N ALA A 255 11.71 4.90 9.25
CA ALA A 255 11.35 3.80 10.12
C ALA A 255 10.14 3.02 9.55
N ASN A 256 9.46 2.20 10.36
CA ASN A 256 8.19 1.53 10.00
C ASN A 256 8.23 0.67 8.72
N GLY A 257 9.39 0.07 8.43
CA GLY A 257 9.61 -0.76 7.23
C GLY A 257 10.02 0.02 5.98
N TRP A 258 9.96 1.35 5.98
CA TRP A 258 10.54 2.17 4.90
C TRP A 258 12.07 2.05 4.88
N TRP A 259 12.66 2.23 3.71
CA TRP A 259 14.10 2.22 3.53
C TRP A 259 14.59 3.41 2.69
N THR A 260 15.90 3.64 2.67
CA THR A 260 16.50 4.76 1.92
C THR A 260 17.11 4.24 0.62
N VAL A 261 17.00 5.02 -0.46
CA VAL A 261 17.56 4.67 -1.78
C VAL A 261 18.22 5.89 -2.45
N PRO A 262 19.34 5.72 -3.18
CA PRO A 262 20.10 6.80 -3.79
C PRO A 262 19.49 7.26 -5.13
N VAL A 263 18.19 7.55 -5.14
CA VAL A 263 17.41 7.76 -6.37
C VAL A 263 16.61 9.08 -6.31
N VAL A 264 16.53 9.79 -7.43
CA VAL A 264 15.57 10.87 -7.68
C VAL A 264 14.62 10.46 -8.80
N LEU A 265 13.32 10.62 -8.56
CA LEU A 265 12.24 10.21 -9.45
C LEU A 265 12.20 11.09 -10.70
N GLY A 266 12.30 10.47 -11.87
CA GLY A 266 12.20 11.11 -13.19
C GLY A 266 10.75 11.29 -13.66
N TRP A 267 9.77 10.78 -12.90
CA TRP A 267 8.32 10.87 -13.16
C TRP A 267 7.87 10.36 -14.53
N GLY A 268 8.68 9.53 -15.20
CA GLY A 268 8.46 9.10 -16.59
C GLY A 268 8.76 10.18 -17.63
N THR A 269 9.11 11.40 -17.23
CA THR A 269 9.65 12.46 -18.11
C THR A 269 11.10 12.14 -18.50
N VAL A 270 11.85 11.58 -17.56
CA VAL A 270 13.16 10.96 -17.76
C VAL A 270 13.21 9.65 -16.97
N SER A 271 14.22 8.80 -17.21
CA SER A 271 14.55 7.70 -16.29
C SER A 271 14.92 8.24 -14.91
N ASP A 272 14.63 7.49 -13.86
CA ASP A 272 15.04 7.86 -12.50
C ASP A 272 16.56 8.02 -12.39
N GLN A 273 17.00 9.06 -11.71
CA GLN A 273 18.42 9.46 -11.64
C GLN A 273 19.07 8.91 -10.38
N LEU A 274 20.25 8.30 -10.53
CA LEU A 274 21.07 7.88 -9.41
C LEU A 274 21.84 9.06 -8.83
N VAL A 275 21.89 9.13 -7.50
CA VAL A 275 22.65 10.13 -6.74
C VAL A 275 24.04 9.55 -6.44
N ARG A 276 25.11 10.21 -6.89
CA ARG A 276 26.50 9.75 -6.71
C ARG A 276 27.36 10.68 -5.86
N GLY A 277 26.88 11.87 -5.53
CA GLY A 277 27.59 12.82 -4.68
C GLY A 277 26.82 14.12 -4.51
N SER A 278 27.51 15.16 -4.02
CA SER A 278 26.96 16.50 -3.81
C SER A 278 27.93 17.61 -4.22
N ASN A 279 28.72 17.37 -5.28
CA ASN A 279 29.58 18.41 -5.86
C ASN A 279 28.73 19.55 -6.42
N GLU A 280 28.98 20.76 -5.94
CA GLU A 280 28.10 21.91 -6.18
C GLU A 280 28.33 22.54 -7.56
N ALA A 281 27.29 22.61 -8.38
CA ALA A 281 27.33 23.12 -9.75
C ALA A 281 27.56 24.65 -9.78
N PRO A 282 28.43 25.18 -10.66
CA PRO A 282 28.68 26.62 -10.74
C PRO A 282 27.50 27.40 -11.36
N VAL A 283 27.51 28.73 -11.21
CA VAL A 283 26.56 29.61 -11.92
C VAL A 283 26.68 29.39 -13.44
N GLY A 284 25.53 29.32 -14.13
CA GLY A 284 25.42 29.00 -15.55
C GLY A 284 25.29 27.51 -15.87
N ALA A 285 25.60 26.62 -14.92
CA ALA A 285 25.46 25.18 -15.10
C ALA A 285 23.98 24.76 -15.24
N SER A 286 23.74 23.71 -16.03
CA SER A 286 22.43 23.07 -16.14
C SER A 286 22.04 22.39 -14.82
N ILE A 287 20.79 22.54 -14.41
CA ILE A 287 20.26 21.94 -13.18
C ILE A 287 18.82 21.52 -13.39
N CYS A 288 18.40 20.42 -12.77
CA CYS A 288 17.04 19.91 -12.81
C CYS A 288 16.45 19.79 -11.41
N ARG A 289 15.12 19.87 -11.32
CA ARG A 289 14.33 19.67 -10.10
C ARG A 289 13.34 18.52 -10.31
N SER A 290 13.13 17.72 -9.28
CA SER A 290 12.00 16.79 -9.17
C SER A 290 11.13 17.15 -7.97
N GLY A 291 9.82 17.22 -8.15
CA GLY A 291 8.83 17.48 -7.10
C GLY A 291 7.46 16.91 -7.43
N SER A 292 6.60 16.77 -6.42
CA SER A 292 5.36 16.00 -6.52
C SER A 292 4.17 16.77 -7.12
N THR A 293 4.33 18.07 -7.41
CA THR A 293 3.31 18.87 -8.11
C THR A 293 3.62 18.91 -9.60
N THR A 294 4.77 19.48 -9.96
CA THR A 294 5.12 19.77 -11.36
C THR A 294 6.11 18.77 -11.96
N ARG A 295 6.53 17.74 -11.20
CA ARG A 295 7.40 16.65 -11.67
C ARG A 295 8.79 17.16 -12.02
N TRP A 296 9.31 16.78 -13.19
CA TRP A 296 10.69 16.98 -13.61
C TRP A 296 10.84 18.20 -14.52
N HIS A 297 11.60 19.21 -14.08
CA HIS A 297 11.90 20.42 -14.85
C HIS A 297 13.38 20.77 -14.78
N CYS A 298 13.94 21.32 -15.87
CA CYS A 298 15.34 21.72 -15.94
C CYS A 298 15.51 23.19 -16.36
N GLY A 299 16.68 23.74 -16.07
CA GLY A 299 17.05 25.13 -16.29
C GLY A 299 18.52 25.35 -15.94
N ARG A 300 18.85 26.55 -15.45
CA ARG A 300 20.23 26.93 -15.07
C ARG A 300 20.32 27.47 -13.66
N VAL A 301 21.49 27.30 -13.04
CA VAL A 301 21.89 28.08 -11.87
C VAL A 301 22.13 29.53 -12.29
N LEU A 302 21.50 30.49 -11.62
CA LEU A 302 21.55 31.92 -11.96
C LEU A 302 22.37 32.74 -10.96
N ALA A 303 22.27 32.42 -9.68
CA ALA A 303 22.99 33.09 -8.60
C ALA A 303 23.22 32.14 -7.43
N LYS A 304 24.16 32.48 -6.54
CA LYS A 304 24.46 31.78 -5.29
C LYS A 304 24.57 32.77 -4.14
N ASN A 305 24.44 32.27 -2.92
CA ASN A 305 24.51 33.07 -1.70
C ASN A 305 23.48 34.22 -1.66
N GLU A 306 22.30 34.01 -2.25
CA GLU A 306 21.24 35.01 -2.28
C GLU A 306 20.43 35.00 -0.98
N THR A 307 19.93 36.16 -0.57
CA THR A 307 18.97 36.28 0.54
C THR A 307 17.58 36.52 -0.04
N VAL A 308 16.65 35.62 0.29
CA VAL A 308 15.25 35.66 -0.17
C VAL A 308 14.38 36.12 0.99
N ASN A 309 13.52 37.11 0.77
CA ASN A 309 12.61 37.63 1.79
C ASN A 309 11.22 37.02 1.62
N TYR A 310 10.91 35.97 2.38
CA TYR A 310 9.56 35.42 2.47
C TYR A 310 8.73 36.19 3.51
N SER A 311 7.40 36.00 3.51
CA SER A 311 6.51 36.67 4.47
C SER A 311 6.75 36.25 5.92
N GLN A 312 7.35 35.07 6.14
CA GLN A 312 7.75 34.58 7.46
C GLN A 312 9.11 35.13 7.92
N GLY A 313 9.95 35.61 7.00
CA GLY A 313 11.28 36.15 7.28
C GLY A 313 12.28 35.97 6.14
N ALA A 314 13.47 36.53 6.30
CA ALA A 314 14.59 36.32 5.39
C ALA A 314 15.13 34.88 5.50
N VAL A 315 15.54 34.32 4.37
CA VAL A 315 16.27 33.05 4.25
C VAL A 315 17.56 33.33 3.48
N HIS A 316 18.69 32.89 4.01
CA HIS A 316 20.02 33.26 3.53
C HIS A 316 20.69 32.14 2.73
N GLN A 317 21.78 32.49 2.05
CA GLN A 317 22.70 31.57 1.37
C GLN A 317 22.09 30.72 0.24
N MET A 318 20.93 31.14 -0.28
CA MET A 318 20.17 30.37 -1.25
C MET A 318 20.82 30.35 -2.63
N THR A 319 20.58 29.28 -3.39
CA THR A 319 20.96 29.17 -4.80
C THR A 319 19.74 29.38 -5.69
N LYS A 320 19.84 30.37 -6.58
CA LYS A 320 18.78 30.78 -7.52
C LYS A 320 18.88 30.00 -8.82
N THR A 321 17.73 29.61 -9.37
CA THR A 321 17.66 28.89 -10.63
C THR A 321 16.56 29.43 -11.54
N SER A 322 16.70 29.21 -12.85
CA SER A 322 15.66 29.46 -13.86
C SER A 322 14.64 28.32 -13.98
N VAL A 323 14.62 27.39 -13.01
CA VAL A 323 13.70 26.26 -13.00
C VAL A 323 12.38 26.73 -12.38
N CYS A 324 11.24 26.35 -12.96
CA CYS A 324 9.93 26.62 -12.36
C CYS A 324 9.63 25.63 -11.23
N ALA A 325 8.77 26.02 -10.29
CA ALA A 325 8.24 25.16 -9.23
C ALA A 325 6.88 25.73 -8.77
N GLU A 326 6.03 24.89 -8.18
CA GLU A 326 4.73 25.28 -7.64
C GLU A 326 4.48 24.64 -6.26
N GLY A 327 3.40 25.05 -5.59
CA GLY A 327 3.08 24.61 -4.23
C GLY A 327 3.04 23.08 -4.12
N GLY A 328 3.82 22.51 -3.20
CA GLY A 328 3.99 21.06 -3.00
C GLY A 328 5.22 20.45 -3.70
N ASP A 329 5.94 21.20 -4.53
CA ASP A 329 7.30 20.82 -4.96
C ASP A 329 8.37 21.13 -3.87
N SER A 330 8.00 21.93 -2.86
CA SER A 330 8.80 22.24 -1.67
C SER A 330 9.46 21.01 -1.06
N GLY A 331 10.73 21.11 -0.71
CA GLY A 331 11.57 20.01 -0.26
C GLY A 331 12.14 19.12 -1.37
N GLY A 332 11.54 19.13 -2.57
CA GLY A 332 11.93 18.29 -3.70
C GLY A 332 13.36 18.56 -4.18
N SER A 333 14.02 17.49 -4.62
CA SER A 333 15.42 17.46 -5.06
C SER A 333 15.73 18.42 -6.22
N PHE A 334 16.79 19.21 -6.07
CA PHE A 334 17.54 19.82 -7.17
C PHE A 334 18.84 19.04 -7.41
N ILE A 335 19.07 18.57 -8.63
CA ILE A 335 20.18 17.70 -9.05
C ILE A 335 20.85 18.23 -10.33
N SER A 336 22.16 18.08 -10.44
CA SER A 336 22.94 18.44 -11.65
C SER A 336 23.78 17.23 -12.05
N GLY A 337 23.46 16.61 -13.19
CA GLY A 337 23.98 15.27 -13.51
C GLY A 337 23.52 14.27 -12.44
N ASP A 338 24.47 13.64 -11.77
CA ASP A 338 24.29 12.71 -10.65
C ASP A 338 24.59 13.35 -9.27
N GLN A 339 24.82 14.67 -9.22
CA GLN A 339 25.22 15.40 -8.02
C GLN A 339 24.03 16.13 -7.39
N ALA A 340 23.71 15.79 -6.14
CA ALA A 340 22.72 16.48 -5.33
C ALA A 340 23.14 17.95 -5.07
N GLN A 341 22.24 18.89 -5.36
CA GLN A 341 22.50 20.33 -5.22
C GLN A 341 21.77 20.93 -4.02
N GLY A 342 20.48 20.60 -3.85
CA GLY A 342 19.68 21.18 -2.76
C GLY A 342 18.23 20.73 -2.73
N VAL A 343 17.49 21.29 -1.76
CA VAL A 343 16.05 21.06 -1.59
C VAL A 343 15.26 22.31 -1.97
N THR A 344 14.18 22.14 -2.71
CA THR A 344 13.33 23.24 -3.20
C THR A 344 12.76 24.03 -2.02
N SER A 345 12.97 25.35 -1.99
CA SER A 345 12.42 26.21 -0.93
C SER A 345 11.16 26.91 -1.42
N GLY A 346 11.30 27.78 -2.42
CA GLY A 346 10.18 28.50 -3.01
C GLY A 346 10.61 29.23 -4.27
N GLY A 347 9.67 29.93 -4.89
CA GLY A 347 9.91 30.62 -6.15
C GLY A 347 8.83 31.64 -6.48
N TRP A 348 8.94 32.23 -7.68
CA TRP A 348 7.89 33.06 -8.27
C TRP A 348 7.64 32.65 -9.72
N GLY A 349 6.48 33.05 -10.26
CA GLY A 349 5.99 32.55 -11.53
C GLY A 349 5.33 31.18 -11.36
N ASN A 350 5.37 30.35 -12.40
CA ASN A 350 4.79 29.00 -12.44
C ASN A 350 5.38 28.22 -13.63
N CYS A 351 5.03 26.94 -13.80
CA CYS A 351 5.57 26.12 -14.89
C CYS A 351 4.89 26.34 -16.26
N SER A 352 3.86 27.19 -16.36
CA SER A 352 3.20 27.56 -17.63
C SER A 352 3.73 28.86 -18.25
N SER A 353 4.03 29.88 -17.44
CA SER A 353 4.55 31.18 -17.88
C SER A 353 6.05 31.38 -17.60
N GLY A 354 6.71 30.38 -17.04
CA GLY A 354 8.06 30.50 -16.50
C GLY A 354 8.10 31.11 -15.10
N GLY A 355 9.26 31.01 -14.48
CA GLY A 355 9.51 31.41 -13.10
C GLY A 355 10.96 31.20 -12.69
N GLU A 356 11.29 31.62 -11.48
CA GLU A 356 12.59 31.40 -10.85
C GLU A 356 12.38 30.75 -9.49
N THR A 357 13.24 29.79 -9.13
CA THR A 357 13.12 28.99 -7.90
C THR A 357 14.44 28.95 -7.16
N TRP A 358 14.37 29.07 -5.84
CA TRP A 358 15.49 28.94 -4.92
C TRP A 358 15.49 27.56 -4.27
N HIS A 359 16.69 27.03 -4.07
CA HIS A 359 16.91 25.86 -3.24
C HIS A 359 17.93 26.15 -2.15
N GLN A 360 17.73 25.50 -1.01
CA GLN A 360 18.70 25.44 0.08
C GLN A 360 19.79 24.43 -0.30
N PRO A 361 21.09 24.81 -0.29
CA PRO A 361 22.17 23.90 -0.65
C PRO A 361 22.25 22.65 0.23
N VAL A 362 22.34 21.46 -0.37
CA VAL A 362 22.27 20.17 0.36
C VAL A 362 23.44 20.01 1.35
N ASN A 363 24.62 20.49 0.98
CA ASN A 363 25.84 20.35 1.78
C ASN A 363 25.73 21.06 3.14
N GLU A 364 24.96 22.15 3.24
CA GLU A 364 24.70 22.80 4.51
C GLU A 364 23.86 21.92 5.44
N ILE A 365 22.81 21.28 4.91
CA ILE A 365 21.92 20.37 5.65
C ILE A 365 22.71 19.16 6.16
N LEU A 366 23.57 18.59 5.31
CA LEU A 366 24.43 17.47 5.65
C LEU A 366 25.38 17.84 6.80
N ASN A 367 26.08 18.98 6.69
CA ASN A 367 27.00 19.47 7.71
C ASN A 367 26.28 19.83 9.02
N ARG A 368 25.12 20.48 8.95
CA ARG A 368 24.36 20.97 10.12
C ARG A 368 23.91 19.86 11.05
N TYR A 369 23.57 18.70 10.49
CA TYR A 369 23.02 17.55 11.21
C TYR A 369 23.95 16.32 11.23
N GLY A 370 25.15 16.41 10.65
CA GLY A 370 26.10 15.28 10.59
C GLY A 370 25.61 14.13 9.71
N LEU A 371 24.80 14.42 8.69
CA LEU A 371 24.19 13.42 7.82
C LEU A 371 25.13 13.06 6.66
N ARG A 372 25.07 11.80 6.23
CA ARG A 372 25.73 11.33 4.99
C ARG A 372 24.67 10.98 3.95
N LEU A 373 24.80 11.55 2.76
CA LEU A 373 24.00 11.24 1.58
C LEU A 373 24.06 9.73 1.28
N HIS A 374 22.92 9.12 0.94
CA HIS A 374 22.92 7.76 0.40
C HIS A 374 23.25 7.88 -1.10
N THR A 375 24.39 7.30 -1.51
CA THR A 375 24.88 7.34 -2.90
C THR A 375 24.96 5.94 -3.52
N ALA A 376 24.85 5.88 -4.85
CA ALA A 376 24.92 4.66 -5.68
C ALA A 376 26.32 4.39 -6.25
#